data_AF-A0A0F9NW08-F1
#
_entry.id   AF-A0A0F9NW08-F1
#
_cell.length_a   1.000
_cell.length_b   1.000
_cell.length_c   1.000
_cell.angle_alpha   90.00
_cell.angle_beta   90.00
_cell.angle_gamma   90.00
#
_symmetry.space_group_name_H-M   'P 1'
#
loop_
_entity.id
_entity.type
_entity.pdbx_description
1 polymer ?
#
loop_
_entity_poly.entity_id
_entity_poly.type
_entity_poly.pdbx_seq_one_letter_code
_entity_poly.pdbx_strand_id
1 'polypeptide(L)'
;MREVKGNIWDFYDRGGWITIPTNGSTRNDGKAVMGRGLALQANQRFKGFAGGLGHFLKDHGNVSHVNYIYRAITFPVKHHWMDIADINLIEVSALTLPGILDRVELKEIYMVRVGCGNGKLDWKDVKPILEKYLDDRFIIVDKKGEEK
;
A
#
# COMPACT_ATOMS: atom_id res chain seq x y z
N MET A 1 10.27 -8.83 9.15
CA MET A 1 8.99 -8.09 9.33
C MET A 1 8.49 -8.22 10.76
N ARG A 2 7.92 -7.15 11.33
CA ARG A 2 7.30 -7.14 12.67
C ARG A 2 5.79 -6.97 12.55
N GLU A 3 5.00 -7.52 13.48
CA GLU A 3 3.54 -7.32 13.52
C GLU A 3 3.12 -6.59 14.82
N VAL A 4 2.21 -5.63 14.69
CA VAL A 4 1.63 -4.85 15.81
C VAL A 4 0.12 -4.72 15.64
N LYS A 5 -0.61 -4.59 16.74
CA LYS A 5 -2.06 -4.32 16.71
C LYS A 5 -2.33 -2.81 16.81
N GLY A 6 -3.16 -2.27 15.92
CA GLY A 6 -3.56 -0.86 15.97
C GLY A 6 -4.28 -0.36 14.73
N ASN A 7 -4.48 0.96 14.66
CA ASN A 7 -4.92 1.63 13.44
C ASN A 7 -3.69 2.25 12.76
N ILE A 8 -3.47 1.96 11.48
CA ILE A 8 -2.32 2.48 10.73
C ILE A 8 -2.24 4.01 10.74
N TRP A 9 -3.39 4.69 10.85
CA TRP A 9 -3.44 6.15 10.95
C TRP A 9 -2.88 6.70 12.26
N ASP A 10 -2.91 5.93 13.36
CA ASP A 10 -2.31 6.35 14.63
C ASP A 10 -0.78 6.42 14.51
N PHE A 11 -0.18 5.51 13.75
CA PHE A 11 1.26 5.50 13.46
C PHE A 11 1.64 6.63 12.49
N TYR A 12 0.80 6.87 11.48
CA TYR A 12 0.95 8.01 10.57
C TYR A 12 0.95 9.35 11.30
N ASP A 13 0.02 9.53 12.25
CA ASP A 13 -0.17 10.76 13.01
C ASP A 13 0.98 11.05 13.98
N ARG A 14 1.74 10.01 14.35
CA ARG A 14 2.99 10.11 15.10
C ARG A 14 4.22 10.37 14.21
N GLY A 15 4.02 10.61 12.91
CA GLY A 15 5.07 10.91 11.95
C GLY A 15 5.57 9.70 11.16
N GLY A 16 4.97 8.52 11.34
CA GLY A 16 5.33 7.31 10.62
C GLY A 16 5.04 7.38 9.11
N TRP A 17 5.81 6.61 8.35
CA TRP A 17 5.54 6.37 6.93
C TRP A 17 4.60 5.18 6.75
N ILE A 18 3.66 5.28 5.83
CA ILE A 18 2.67 4.22 5.60
C ILE A 18 2.66 3.74 4.16
N THR A 19 2.32 2.47 3.94
CA THR A 19 1.94 1.98 2.61
C THR A 19 0.43 2.09 2.38
N ILE A 20 0.07 2.41 1.15
CA ILE A 20 -1.31 2.46 0.67
C ILE A 20 -1.48 1.39 -0.42
N PRO A 21 -2.25 0.31 -0.19
CA PRO A 21 -2.57 -0.65 -1.22
C PRO A 21 -3.39 -0.01 -2.35
N THR A 22 -2.89 -0.09 -3.58
CA THR A 22 -3.48 0.58 -4.75
C THR A 22 -3.82 -0.38 -5.89
N ASN A 23 -4.52 0.15 -6.90
CA ASN A 23 -4.78 -0.50 -8.18
C ASN A 23 -4.26 0.38 -9.32
N GLY A 24 -4.15 -0.20 -10.52
CA GLY A 24 -3.66 0.50 -11.71
C GLY A 24 -4.72 1.29 -12.50
N SER A 25 -5.95 1.43 -12.01
CA SER A 25 -7.04 2.07 -12.77
C SER A 25 -7.08 3.58 -12.59
N THR A 26 -7.37 4.29 -13.69
CA THR A 26 -7.71 5.71 -13.68
C THR A 26 -9.14 5.94 -14.16
N ARG A 27 -9.76 7.03 -13.70
CA ARG A 27 -11.07 7.51 -14.12
C ARG A 27 -10.94 8.40 -15.36
N ASN A 28 -12.07 8.77 -15.97
CA ASN A 28 -12.12 9.71 -17.10
C ASN A 28 -11.52 11.09 -16.78
N ASP A 29 -11.53 11.53 -15.52
CA ASP A 29 -10.87 12.78 -15.09
C ASP A 29 -9.36 12.61 -14.82
N GLY A 30 -8.79 11.46 -15.18
CA GLY A 30 -7.38 11.12 -15.03
C GLY A 30 -6.94 10.72 -13.63
N LYS A 31 -7.84 10.76 -12.62
CA LYS A 31 -7.50 10.42 -11.24
C LYS A 31 -7.52 8.90 -11.01
N ALA A 32 -6.66 8.42 -10.12
CA ALA A 32 -6.67 7.02 -9.69
C ALA A 32 -7.99 6.65 -9.00
N VAL A 33 -8.43 5.40 -9.17
CA VAL A 33 -9.64 4.89 -8.50
C VAL A 33 -9.32 4.52 -7.05
N MET A 34 -9.89 5.27 -6.09
CA MET A 34 -9.63 5.12 -4.65
C MET A 34 -10.94 5.14 -3.83
N GLY A 35 -11.87 4.24 -4.14
CA GLY A 35 -13.25 4.30 -3.62
C GLY A 35 -13.56 3.47 -2.36
N ARG A 36 -12.61 2.70 -1.82
CA ARG A 36 -12.85 1.83 -0.65
C ARG A 36 -11.62 1.59 0.22
N GLY A 37 -11.84 1.19 1.47
CA GLY A 37 -10.79 0.78 2.41
C GLY A 37 -9.74 1.87 2.67
N LEU A 38 -8.49 1.44 2.89
CA LEU A 38 -7.38 2.36 3.18
C LEU A 38 -7.11 3.34 2.03
N ALA A 39 -7.33 2.93 0.77
CA ALA A 39 -7.20 3.82 -0.39
C ALA A 39 -8.19 4.99 -0.33
N LEU A 40 -9.45 4.73 0.04
CA LEU A 40 -10.44 5.81 0.23
C LEU A 40 -10.05 6.73 1.39
N GLN A 41 -9.64 6.15 2.52
CA GLN A 41 -9.19 6.92 3.68
C GLN A 41 -8.01 7.84 3.32
N ALA A 42 -7.04 7.33 2.56
CA ALA A 42 -5.92 8.12 2.06
C ALA A 42 -6.39 9.25 1.12
N ASN A 43 -7.31 8.97 0.19
CA ASN A 43 -7.83 10.00 -0.70
C ASN A 43 -8.65 11.09 0.03
N GLN A 44 -9.35 10.73 1.12
CA GLN A 44 -10.06 11.69 1.96
C GLN A 44 -9.10 12.54 2.80
N ARG A 45 -8.00 11.94 3.28
CA ARG A 45 -7.02 12.61 4.14
C ARG A 45 -6.03 13.48 3.34
N PHE A 46 -5.62 13.04 2.16
CA PHE A 46 -4.55 13.63 1.38
C PHE A 46 -5.10 14.38 0.16
N LYS A 47 -5.20 15.71 0.27
CA LYS A 47 -5.79 16.57 -0.77
C LYS A 47 -5.05 16.44 -2.10
N GLY A 48 -5.70 15.86 -3.11
CA GLY A 48 -5.14 15.72 -4.45
C GLY A 48 -4.35 14.42 -4.66
N PHE A 49 -4.31 13.52 -3.68
CA PHE A 49 -3.58 12.26 -3.78
C PHE A 49 -4.00 11.39 -4.97
N ALA A 50 -5.31 11.21 -5.20
CA ALA A 50 -5.79 10.45 -6.35
C ALA A 50 -5.40 11.10 -7.70
N GLY A 51 -5.30 12.43 -7.76
CA GLY A 51 -4.84 13.14 -8.96
C GLY A 51 -3.36 12.90 -9.23
N GLY A 52 -2.51 13.07 -8.22
CA GLY A 52 -1.08 12.79 -8.32
C GLY A 52 -0.79 11.33 -8.67
N LEU A 53 -1.48 10.38 -8.02
CA LEU A 53 -1.36 8.97 -8.35
C LEU A 53 -1.86 8.66 -9.78
N GLY A 54 -2.94 9.30 -10.21
CA GLY A 54 -3.46 9.11 -11.57
C GLY A 54 -2.47 9.55 -12.65
N HIS A 55 -1.77 10.66 -12.43
CA HIS A 55 -0.68 11.11 -13.31
C HIS A 55 0.50 10.12 -13.29
N PHE A 56 0.94 9.71 -12.09
CA PHE A 56 2.02 8.73 -11.94
C PHE A 56 1.72 7.40 -12.66
N LEU A 57 0.48 6.89 -12.54
CA LEU A 57 0.06 5.66 -13.22
C LEU A 57 0.16 5.77 -14.75
N LYS A 58 -0.11 6.95 -15.32
CA LYS A 58 0.00 7.16 -16.77
C LYS A 58 1.46 7.17 -17.24
N ASP A 59 2.33 7.78 -16.45
CA ASP A 59 3.72 8.01 -16.84
C ASP A 59 4.63 6.81 -16.56
N HIS A 60 4.31 6.07 -15.49
CA HIS A 60 5.19 5.02 -14.95
C HIS A 60 4.51 3.65 -14.82
N GLY A 61 3.19 3.58 -15.06
CA GLY A 61 2.43 2.36 -14.87
C GLY A 61 2.14 2.03 -13.40
N ASN A 62 1.64 0.81 -13.17
CA ASN A 62 1.17 0.35 -11.87
C ASN A 62 2.32 -0.21 -11.00
N VAL A 63 3.20 0.68 -10.56
CA VAL A 63 4.38 0.36 -9.73
C VAL A 63 4.36 1.14 -8.41
N SER A 64 5.17 0.69 -7.44
CA SER A 64 5.31 1.36 -6.14
C SER A 64 5.90 2.77 -6.29
N HIS A 65 5.34 3.74 -5.57
CA HIS A 65 5.73 5.15 -5.65
C HIS A 65 5.83 5.77 -4.25
N VAL A 66 6.95 6.45 -3.99
CA VAL A 66 7.18 7.20 -2.74
C VAL A 66 6.64 8.61 -2.89
N ASN A 67 5.72 9.01 -2.01
CA ASN A 67 5.22 10.37 -1.94
C ASN A 67 5.63 11.03 -0.60
N TYR A 68 6.61 11.93 -0.67
CA TYR A 68 7.15 12.64 0.49
C TYR A 68 6.17 13.61 1.14
N ILE A 69 5.32 14.26 0.34
CA ILE A 69 4.34 15.24 0.84
C ILE A 69 3.38 14.55 1.81
N TYR A 70 2.98 13.31 1.50
CA TYR A 70 2.04 12.57 2.32
C TYR A 70 2.68 11.51 3.22
N ARG A 71 4.01 11.36 3.25
CA ARG A 71 4.72 10.24 3.89
C ARG A 71 4.07 8.88 3.58
N ALA A 72 3.69 8.70 2.32
CA ALA A 72 2.92 7.56 1.86
C ALA A 72 3.62 6.89 0.69
N ILE A 73 3.58 5.56 0.66
CA ILE A 73 4.12 4.77 -0.43
C ILE A 73 2.98 3.97 -1.05
N THR A 74 2.78 4.07 -2.36
CA THR A 74 1.79 3.20 -3.02
C THR A 74 2.34 1.79 -3.11
N PHE A 75 1.45 0.82 -2.90
CA PHE A 75 1.77 -0.60 -2.97
C PHE A 75 0.73 -1.27 -3.89
N PRO A 76 1.03 -1.45 -5.19
CA PRO A 76 0.11 -2.09 -6.11
C PRO A 76 -0.28 -3.50 -5.64
N VAL A 77 -1.59 -3.74 -5.56
CA VAL A 77 -2.13 -5.07 -5.24
C VAL A 77 -3.15 -5.56 -6.26
N LYS A 78 -3.56 -4.70 -7.20
CA LYS A 78 -4.54 -5.02 -8.25
C LYS A 78 -4.15 -4.35 -9.56
N HIS A 79 -4.46 -4.99 -10.68
CA HIS A 79 -4.38 -4.35 -11.98
C HIS A 79 -5.56 -3.42 -12.21
N HIS A 80 -6.77 -3.90 -11.94
CA HIS A 80 -7.99 -3.13 -12.07
C HIS A 80 -8.76 -3.01 -10.75
N TRP A 81 -9.48 -1.89 -10.55
CA TRP A 81 -10.11 -1.57 -9.27
C TRP A 81 -11.20 -2.57 -8.83
N MET A 82 -11.84 -3.26 -9.78
CA MET A 82 -12.86 -4.29 -9.52
C MET A 82 -12.28 -5.65 -9.14
N ASP A 83 -11.01 -5.90 -9.44
CA ASP A 83 -10.40 -7.23 -9.32
C ASP A 83 -10.30 -7.68 -7.87
N ILE A 84 -10.11 -8.98 -7.67
CA ILE A 84 -9.45 -9.50 -6.46
C ILE A 84 -7.97 -9.07 -6.48
N ALA A 85 -7.31 -9.05 -5.32
CA ALA A 85 -5.88 -8.75 -5.31
C ALA A 85 -5.09 -9.86 -6.02
N ASP A 86 -4.07 -9.45 -6.76
CA ASP A 86 -3.19 -10.35 -7.51
C ASP A 86 -1.94 -10.65 -6.67
N ILE A 87 -1.75 -11.92 -6.32
CA ILE A 87 -0.64 -12.37 -5.50
C ILE A 87 0.71 -12.15 -6.18
N ASN A 88 0.79 -12.26 -7.52
CA ASN A 88 2.01 -12.02 -8.28
C ASN A 88 2.35 -10.53 -8.29
N LEU A 89 1.34 -9.66 -8.39
CA LEU A 89 1.56 -8.22 -8.29
C LEU A 89 2.01 -7.81 -6.89
N ILE A 90 1.50 -8.46 -5.85
CA ILE A 90 1.98 -8.29 -4.47
C ILE A 90 3.44 -8.73 -4.36
N GLU A 91 3.80 -9.88 -4.93
CA GLU A 91 5.18 -10.38 -4.94
C GLU A 91 6.14 -9.39 -5.62
N VAL A 92 5.79 -8.90 -6.81
CA VAL A 92 6.59 -7.88 -7.53
C VAL A 92 6.71 -6.59 -6.73
N SER A 93 5.62 -6.14 -6.10
CA SER A 93 5.62 -4.93 -5.27
C SER A 93 6.50 -5.10 -4.03
N ALA A 94 6.48 -6.28 -3.40
CA ALA A 94 7.33 -6.60 -2.25
C ALA A 94 8.81 -6.71 -2.63
N LEU A 95 9.13 -7.36 -3.75
CA LEU A 95 10.49 -7.51 -4.27
C LEU A 95 11.15 -6.15 -4.54
N THR A 96 10.41 -5.21 -5.14
CA THR A 96 10.97 -3.92 -5.58
C THR A 96 11.06 -2.88 -4.47
N LEU A 97 10.22 -2.99 -3.44
CA LEU A 97 10.05 -1.95 -2.44
C LEU A 97 11.32 -1.68 -1.62
N PRO A 98 12.06 -2.66 -1.05
CA PRO A 98 13.28 -2.39 -0.29
C PRO A 98 14.29 -1.52 -1.03
N GLY A 99 14.53 -1.81 -2.32
CA GLY A 99 15.47 -1.04 -3.15
C GLY A 99 15.01 0.40 -3.43
N ILE A 100 13.70 0.65 -3.43
CA ILE A 100 13.15 2.02 -3.47
C ILE A 100 13.44 2.73 -2.16
N LEU A 101 13.26 2.04 -1.02
CA LEU A 101 13.44 2.60 0.32
C LEU A 101 14.90 2.90 0.67
N ASP A 102 15.82 2.06 0.20
CA ASP A 102 17.25 2.25 0.39
C ASP A 102 17.71 3.58 -0.23
N ARG A 103 17.18 3.92 -1.41
CA ARG A 103 17.50 5.18 -2.11
C ARG A 103 16.99 6.43 -1.39
N VAL A 104 16.02 6.27 -0.49
CA VAL A 104 15.35 7.35 0.22
C VAL A 104 15.60 7.30 1.72
N GLU A 105 16.52 6.42 2.15
CA GLU A 105 16.97 6.23 3.54
C GLU A 105 15.85 6.01 4.57
N LEU A 106 14.72 5.41 4.15
CA LEU A 106 13.61 5.10 5.05
C LEU A 106 13.87 3.81 5.83
N LYS A 107 13.83 3.92 7.17
CA LYS A 107 14.19 2.85 8.11
C LYS A 107 12.99 2.20 8.80
N GLU A 108 11.81 2.80 8.71
CA GLU A 108 10.61 2.27 9.34
C GLU A 108 9.36 2.65 8.55
N ILE A 109 8.56 1.66 8.18
CA ILE A 109 7.32 1.82 7.42
C ILE A 109 6.25 0.90 7.97
N TYR A 110 5.06 1.45 8.12
CA TYR A 110 3.87 0.76 8.56
C TYR A 110 3.04 0.32 7.35
N MET A 111 2.58 -0.92 7.37
CA MET A 111 1.78 -1.52 6.29
C MET A 111 0.56 -2.19 6.91
N VAL A 112 -0.55 -2.26 6.18
CA VAL A 112 -1.62 -3.20 6.54
C VAL A 112 -1.34 -4.58 5.93
N ARG A 113 -2.15 -5.59 6.28
CA ARG A 113 -2.22 -6.87 5.55
C ARG A 113 -2.71 -6.63 4.11
N VAL A 114 -1.76 -6.33 3.22
CA VAL A 114 -2.05 -5.94 1.83
C VAL A 114 -2.77 -7.06 1.09
N GLY A 115 -3.72 -6.73 0.22
CA GLY A 115 -4.50 -7.73 -0.52
C GLY A 115 -5.56 -8.49 0.29
N CYS A 116 -5.57 -8.48 1.63
CA CYS A 116 -6.46 -9.36 2.41
C CYS A 116 -7.89 -8.84 2.63
N GLY A 117 -8.08 -7.52 2.80
CA GLY A 117 -9.41 -6.93 3.01
C GLY A 117 -10.25 -6.90 1.72
N ASN A 118 -10.37 -5.72 1.10
CA ASN A 118 -11.07 -5.58 -0.19
C ASN A 118 -10.41 -6.35 -1.35
N GLY A 119 -9.21 -6.89 -1.15
CA GLY A 119 -8.53 -7.76 -2.12
C GLY A 119 -8.90 -9.24 -2.01
N LYS A 120 -9.57 -9.66 -0.92
CA LYS A 120 -10.09 -11.02 -0.70
C LYS A 120 -9.04 -12.15 -0.64
N LEU A 121 -7.76 -11.83 -0.52
CA LEU A 121 -6.73 -12.86 -0.27
C LEU A 121 -6.70 -13.25 1.21
N ASP A 122 -6.22 -14.45 1.50
CA ASP A 122 -5.96 -14.87 2.88
C ASP A 122 -4.58 -14.40 3.32
N TRP A 123 -4.46 -13.92 4.56
CA TRP A 123 -3.17 -13.49 5.10
C TRP A 123 -2.17 -14.64 5.17
N LYS A 124 -2.63 -15.88 5.37
CA LYS A 124 -1.76 -17.07 5.36
C LYS A 124 -1.06 -17.30 4.03
N ASP A 125 -1.65 -16.81 2.92
CA ASP A 125 -1.09 -16.95 1.58
C ASP A 125 -0.23 -15.72 1.22
N VAL A 126 -0.62 -14.53 1.68
CA VAL A 126 0.12 -13.28 1.41
C VAL A 126 1.39 -13.17 2.26
N LYS A 127 1.32 -13.51 3.54
CA LYS A 127 2.43 -13.33 4.49
C LYS A 127 3.72 -14.03 4.03
N PRO A 128 3.70 -15.32 3.63
CA PRO A 128 4.91 -16.00 3.16
C PRO A 128 5.54 -15.36 1.92
N ILE A 129 4.75 -14.69 1.08
CA ILE A 129 5.28 -13.94 -0.08
C ILE A 129 6.01 -12.69 0.39
N LEU A 130 5.43 -11.92 1.30
CA LEU A 130 6.05 -10.71 1.82
C LEU A 130 7.34 -11.00 2.59
N GLU A 131 7.36 -12.07 3.39
CA GLU A 131 8.53 -12.47 4.20
C GLU A 131 9.76 -12.84 3.37
N LYS A 132 9.60 -13.20 2.09
CA LYS A 132 10.73 -13.43 1.18
C LYS A 132 11.54 -12.17 0.88
N TYR A 133 10.89 -11.00 0.90
CA TYR A 133 11.48 -9.76 0.36
C TYR A 133 11.52 -8.61 1.36
N LEU A 134 10.59 -8.59 2.32
CA LEU A 134 10.46 -7.49 3.28
C LEU A 134 11.23 -7.79 4.56
N ASP A 135 12.14 -6.88 4.91
CA ASP A 135 12.97 -6.96 6.12
C ASP A 135 12.29 -6.37 7.38
N ASP A 136 13.06 -6.04 8.42
CA ASP A 136 12.56 -5.58 9.71
C ASP A 136 12.14 -4.10 9.77
N ARG A 137 12.40 -3.36 8.69
CA ARG A 137 11.89 -1.98 8.50
C ARG A 137 10.38 -1.97 8.31
N PHE A 138 9.81 -3.09 7.88
CA PHE A 138 8.38 -3.22 7.62
C PHE A 138 7.63 -3.74 8.84
N ILE A 139 6.65 -2.94 9.27
CA ILE A 139 5.78 -3.22 10.42
C ILE A 139 4.35 -3.41 9.92
N ILE A 140 3.82 -4.63 10.03
CA ILE A 140 2.42 -4.93 9.74
C ILE A 140 1.55 -4.47 10.89
N VAL A 141 0.67 -3.53 10.61
CA VAL A 141 -0.38 -3.05 11.49
C VAL A 141 -1.64 -3.87 11.23
N ASP A 142 -1.91 -4.77 12.16
CA ASP A 142 -3.15 -5.53 12.20
C ASP A 142 -4.22 -4.73 12.94
N LYS A 143 -5.42 -4.63 12.35
CA LYS A 143 -6.51 -3.89 12.99
C LYS A 143 -6.96 -4.63 14.24
N LYS A 144 -7.14 -3.91 15.36
CA LYS A 144 -7.83 -4.47 16.52
C LYS A 144 -9.24 -4.91 16.10
N GLY A 145 -9.51 -6.22 16.15
CA GLY A 145 -10.86 -6.80 16.05
C GLY A 145 -11.19 -7.58 14.77
N GLU A 146 -10.25 -7.86 13.87
CA GLU A 146 -10.49 -8.78 12.75
C GLU A 146 -9.67 -10.07 12.95
N GLU A 147 -10.15 -10.92 13.86
CA GLU A 147 -9.83 -12.35 13.81
C GLU A 147 -10.64 -12.95 12.64
N LYS A 148 -9.93 -13.45 11.62
CA LYS A 148 -10.44 -14.51 10.76
C LYS A 148 -9.38 -15.60 10.70
#